data_AF-A0A842WUL5-F1
#
_entry.id   AF-A0A842WUL5-F1
#
_cell.length_a   1.000
_cell.length_b   1.000
_cell.length_c   1.000
_cell.angle_alpha   90.00
_cell.angle_beta   90.00
_cell.angle_gamma   90.00
#
_symmetry.space_group_name_H-M   'P 1'
#
loop_
_entity.id
_entity.type
_entity.pdbx_description
1 polymer ?
#
loop_
_entity_poly.entity_id
_entity_poly.type
_entity_poly.pdbx_seq_one_letter_code
_entity_poly.pdbx_strand_id
1 'polypeptide(L)'
;MAVRLPFTLPDEGNYIRVNVYEADDQCGTFSLVYSAPINNDSTYVDYPEGDPDKWYKLGFITDQGIESELTDAFQGTEAPEEPCNGRISARLGRTVCLPACFYRNGIPQDPYAIRMVRIYRRAVEEANLVAEIPFLDPGSTDYPLPAIANPNRTGCYELQFDVPSDWAAPDAYFDVWYFVPDDLGSGQDITDESTWLSQCNKFWVYPDGWFIDDGLIVPRLGFEPLDVKFRAGEKRYLEVGMMPLPLYAYDYNLVAPMLPYVLATITIETQNKETIVDNESMEIGLRQGTYRSNPFVIKYFLDTSRFIIGTYNYQVTLVMPQGQTIVSPRFTLTIS
;
A
#
# COMPACT_ATOMS: atom_id res chain seq x y z
N MET A 1 3.50 0.31 36.79
CA MET A 1 4.62 -0.59 37.15
C MET A 1 5.79 -0.06 36.35
N ALA A 2 6.98 0.22 36.91
CA ALA A 2 8.00 0.92 36.12
C ALA A 2 8.31 0.17 34.81
N VAL A 3 8.15 0.86 33.68
CA VAL A 3 8.39 0.32 32.33
C VAL A 3 9.76 0.81 31.87
N ARG A 4 10.58 -0.10 31.34
CA ARG A 4 11.87 0.23 30.73
C ARG A 4 11.70 0.23 29.23
N LEU A 5 11.81 1.40 28.62
CA LEU A 5 11.60 1.63 27.19
C LEU A 5 12.97 1.68 26.48
N PRO A 6 13.40 0.61 25.81
CA PRO A 6 14.65 0.59 25.06
C PRO A 6 14.59 1.52 23.84
N PHE A 7 15.75 2.03 23.41
CA PHE A 7 15.88 2.81 22.20
C PHE A 7 17.31 2.78 21.63
N THR A 8 17.42 3.14 20.36
CA THR A 8 18.68 3.51 19.70
C THR A 8 18.62 5.01 19.42
N LEU A 9 19.65 5.77 19.81
CA LEU A 9 19.71 7.18 19.48
C LEU A 9 19.88 7.36 17.97
N PRO A 10 19.20 8.32 17.34
CA PRO A 10 19.45 8.63 15.93
C PRO A 10 20.90 9.07 15.72
N ASP A 11 21.45 8.78 14.54
CA ASP A 11 22.86 8.99 14.21
C ASP A 11 23.30 10.48 14.20
N GLU A 12 22.36 11.42 14.17
CA GLU A 12 22.61 12.86 14.06
C GLU A 12 21.95 13.65 15.19
N GLY A 13 22.69 13.93 16.28
CA GLY A 13 22.24 14.92 17.27
C GLY A 13 22.93 14.84 18.64
N ASN A 14 23.03 15.99 19.32
CA ASN A 14 23.35 16.05 20.75
C ASN A 14 22.03 16.02 21.54
N TYR A 15 21.53 14.82 21.84
CA TYR A 15 20.26 14.65 22.53
C TYR A 15 20.43 14.81 24.04
N ILE A 16 19.60 15.64 24.64
CA ILE A 16 19.64 15.93 26.09
C ILE A 16 18.43 15.38 26.83
N ARG A 17 17.34 15.06 26.11
CA ARG A 17 16.10 14.53 26.67
C ARG A 17 15.42 13.55 25.73
N VAL A 18 14.64 12.66 26.33
CA VAL A 18 13.64 11.83 25.66
C VAL A 18 12.26 12.19 26.20
N ASN A 19 11.33 12.39 25.28
CA ASN A 19 9.90 12.48 25.50
C ASN A 19 9.28 11.11 25.26
N VAL A 20 8.47 10.65 26.20
CA VAL A 20 7.68 9.42 26.08
C VAL A 20 6.24 9.82 25.82
N TYR A 21 5.72 9.32 24.72
CA TYR A 21 4.33 9.47 24.34
C TYR A 21 3.61 8.15 24.55
N GLU A 22 2.44 8.18 25.17
CA GLU A 22 1.60 7.02 25.41
C GLU A 22 0.35 7.11 24.55
N ALA A 23 -0.07 5.97 23.99
CA ALA A 23 -1.33 5.86 23.27
C ALA A 23 -2.53 5.80 24.23
N ASP A 24 -3.62 6.47 23.85
CA ASP A 24 -4.91 6.39 24.53
C ASP A 24 -5.60 5.01 24.36
N ASP A 25 -5.37 4.36 23.21
CA ASP A 25 -5.80 2.99 22.91
C ASP A 25 -4.73 2.20 22.11
N GLN A 26 -5.03 0.97 21.65
CA GLN A 26 -4.05 0.07 21.04
C GLN A 26 -3.44 0.54 19.70
N CYS A 27 -3.86 1.67 19.12
CA CYS A 27 -3.26 2.28 17.90
C CYS A 27 -3.54 3.80 17.80
N GLY A 28 -3.92 4.45 18.89
CA GLY A 28 -4.58 5.76 18.86
C GLY A 28 -3.66 6.97 18.96
N THR A 29 -4.20 8.04 19.51
CA THR A 29 -3.52 9.33 19.62
C THR A 29 -2.44 9.29 20.71
N PHE A 30 -1.20 9.59 20.30
CA PHE A 30 -0.05 9.61 21.20
C PHE A 30 0.04 10.96 21.93
N SER A 31 -0.02 10.92 23.26
CA SER A 31 0.10 12.11 24.11
C SER A 31 1.38 12.07 24.92
N LEU A 32 2.06 13.20 25.06
CA LEU A 32 3.25 13.31 25.90
C LEU A 32 2.88 13.03 27.35
N VAL A 33 3.42 11.97 27.93
CA VAL A 33 3.14 11.56 29.32
C VAL A 33 4.36 11.69 30.22
N TYR A 34 5.57 11.65 29.65
CA TYR A 34 6.79 11.68 30.44
C TYR A 34 7.95 12.30 29.65
N SER A 35 8.87 12.94 30.36
CA SER A 35 10.08 13.51 29.78
C SER A 35 11.24 13.32 30.75
N ALA A 36 12.34 12.76 30.27
CA ALA A 36 13.51 12.46 31.09
C ALA A 36 14.79 12.95 30.42
N PRO A 37 15.80 13.36 31.22
CA PRO A 37 17.13 13.59 30.69
C PRO A 37 17.74 12.27 30.20
N ILE A 38 18.49 12.34 29.10
CA ILE A 38 19.25 11.21 28.56
C ILE A 38 20.69 11.62 28.29
N ASN A 39 21.59 10.65 28.25
CA ASN A 39 22.96 10.85 27.82
C ASN A 39 23.16 10.15 26.46
N ASN A 40 24.21 10.51 25.73
CA ASN A 40 24.51 9.92 24.42
C ASN A 40 24.83 8.40 24.46
N ASP A 41 25.08 7.84 25.66
CA ASP A 41 25.31 6.40 25.85
C ASP A 41 24.05 5.66 26.35
N SER A 42 22.93 6.38 26.54
CA SER A 42 21.68 5.78 26.97
C SER A 42 21.11 4.89 25.87
N THR A 43 20.65 3.71 26.26
CA THR A 43 19.97 2.74 25.38
C THR A 43 18.54 2.44 25.83
N TYR A 44 18.08 3.12 26.89
CA TYR A 44 16.74 3.00 27.43
C TYR A 44 16.35 4.21 28.28
N VAL A 45 15.05 4.38 28.51
CA VAL A 45 14.47 5.29 29.51
C VAL A 45 13.55 4.50 30.45
N ASP A 46 13.70 4.73 31.75
CA ASP A 46 12.80 4.16 32.75
C ASP A 46 11.61 5.13 32.94
N TYR A 47 10.40 4.70 32.59
CA TYR A 47 9.15 5.42 32.85
C TYR A 47 8.44 4.82 34.08
N PRO A 48 8.51 5.46 35.27
CA PRO A 48 8.07 4.86 36.52
C PRO A 48 6.56 4.56 36.59
N GLU A 49 5.77 5.38 35.89
CA GLU A 49 4.30 5.30 35.87
C GLU A 49 3.76 4.52 34.67
N GLY A 50 4.66 3.96 33.84
CA GLY A 50 4.27 3.22 32.65
C GLY A 50 3.38 2.01 32.95
N ASP A 51 2.63 1.62 31.94
CA ASP A 51 1.84 0.41 31.87
C ASP A 51 2.46 -0.51 30.80
N PRO A 52 2.95 -1.71 31.17
CA PRO A 52 3.53 -2.65 30.21
C PRO A 52 2.58 -3.07 29.09
N ASP A 53 1.26 -2.95 29.30
CA ASP A 53 0.24 -3.31 28.32
C ASP A 53 -0.05 -2.20 27.30
N LYS A 54 0.55 -1.01 27.47
CA LYS A 54 0.36 0.14 26.58
C LYS A 54 1.46 0.32 25.53
N TRP A 55 1.12 1.13 24.53
CA TRP A 55 1.97 1.49 23.41
C TRP A 55 2.63 2.83 23.63
N TYR A 56 3.91 2.89 23.28
CA TYR A 56 4.76 4.04 23.48
C TYR A 56 5.44 4.48 22.19
N LYS A 57 5.61 5.79 22.04
CA LYS A 57 6.54 6.41 21.09
C LYS A 57 7.54 7.26 21.84
N LEU A 58 8.74 7.40 21.30
CA LEU A 58 9.79 8.22 21.86
C LEU A 58 10.11 9.38 20.91
N GLY A 59 10.23 10.59 21.45
CA GLY A 59 10.77 11.75 20.74
C GLY A 59 12.06 12.21 21.42
N PHE A 60 13.10 12.52 20.67
CA PHE A 60 14.38 12.94 21.24
C PHE A 60 14.59 14.44 21.06
N ILE A 61 14.90 15.14 22.15
CA ILE A 61 15.11 16.60 22.11
C ILE A 61 16.61 16.90 22.13
N THR A 62 17.05 17.69 21.15
CA THR A 62 18.42 18.21 21.06
C THR A 62 18.67 19.36 22.04
N ASP A 63 19.93 19.72 22.25
CA ASP A 63 20.35 20.91 23.01
C ASP A 63 19.81 22.25 22.44
N GLN A 64 19.40 22.25 21.17
CA GLN A 64 18.74 23.37 20.49
C GLN A 64 17.22 23.39 20.71
N GLY A 65 16.66 22.42 21.44
CA GLY A 65 15.22 22.31 21.68
C GLY A 65 14.41 21.78 20.50
N ILE A 66 15.07 21.23 19.48
CA ILE A 66 14.44 20.59 18.32
C ILE A 66 14.14 19.14 18.70
N GLU A 67 12.89 18.73 18.57
CA GLU A 67 12.45 17.35 18.72
C GLU A 67 12.65 16.60 17.40
N SER A 68 13.22 15.40 17.47
CA SER A 68 13.34 14.47 16.35
C SER A 68 11.96 13.99 15.88
N GLU A 69 11.93 13.32 14.73
CA GLU A 69 10.78 12.47 14.42
C GLU A 69 10.58 11.44 15.53
N LEU A 70 9.31 11.13 15.82
CA LEU A 70 8.96 10.15 16.82
C LEU A 70 9.38 8.76 16.33
N THR A 71 9.85 7.91 17.23
CA THR A 71 10.07 6.50 16.93
C THR A 71 8.76 5.84 16.53
N ASP A 72 8.90 4.67 15.90
CA ASP A 72 7.78 3.75 15.77
C ASP A 72 7.20 3.36 17.12
N ALA A 73 5.92 2.97 17.12
CA ALA A 73 5.22 2.57 18.32
C ALA A 73 5.65 1.16 18.74
N PHE A 74 5.92 0.97 20.03
CA PHE A 74 6.28 -0.32 20.60
C PHE A 74 5.59 -0.53 21.96
N GLN A 75 5.42 -1.79 22.37
CA GLN A 75 4.81 -2.14 23.64
C GLN A 75 5.85 -2.10 24.76
N GLY A 76 5.46 -1.63 25.96
CA GLY A 76 6.38 -1.41 27.09
C GLY A 76 7.20 -2.63 27.57
N THR A 77 6.92 -3.84 27.08
CA THR A 77 7.65 -5.06 27.46
C THR A 77 8.59 -5.59 26.37
N GLU A 78 8.60 -4.99 25.18
CA GLU A 78 9.37 -5.48 24.04
C GLU A 78 10.40 -4.43 23.58
N ALA A 79 11.54 -4.91 23.08
CA ALA A 79 12.52 -4.05 22.42
C ALA A 79 11.86 -3.33 21.22
N PRO A 80 12.41 -2.21 20.73
CA PRO A 80 11.96 -1.63 19.47
C PRO A 80 12.52 -2.53 18.37
N GLU A 81 11.90 -3.70 18.21
CA GLU A 81 11.89 -4.35 16.92
C GLU A 81 10.89 -3.56 16.06
N GLU A 82 11.26 -3.42 14.79
CA GLU A 82 10.58 -2.70 13.71
C GLU A 82 9.05 -2.60 13.84
N PRO A 83 8.45 -1.49 13.36
CA PRO A 83 7.09 -1.08 13.66
C PRO A 83 6.16 -2.27 13.65
N CYS A 84 5.39 -2.41 14.72
CA CYS A 84 4.40 -3.46 14.84
C CYS A 84 3.52 -3.54 13.60
N ASN A 85 3.91 -4.45 12.72
CA ASN A 85 3.11 -4.91 11.62
C ASN A 85 2.18 -5.94 12.26
N GLY A 86 1.05 -5.48 12.83
CA GLY A 86 0.09 -6.31 13.56
C GLY A 86 -0.42 -7.53 12.77
N ARG A 87 -0.12 -7.59 11.46
CA ARG A 87 -0.38 -8.69 10.53
C ARG A 87 0.64 -9.83 10.57
N ILE A 88 1.93 -9.56 10.80
CA ILE A 88 3.02 -10.56 10.67
C ILE A 88 3.15 -11.42 11.93
N SER A 89 2.90 -10.85 13.11
CA SER A 89 3.19 -11.49 14.41
C SER A 89 1.94 -11.63 15.28
N ALA A 90 0.79 -11.91 14.68
CA ALA A 90 -0.47 -12.01 15.41
C ALA A 90 -0.43 -13.18 16.40
N ARG A 91 -0.17 -12.85 17.68
CA ARG A 91 -0.14 -13.84 18.77
C ARG A 91 -1.53 -14.44 18.92
N LEU A 92 -1.60 -15.77 18.99
CA LEU A 92 -2.83 -16.52 19.26
C LEU A 92 -3.52 -15.96 20.52
N GLY A 93 -4.84 -15.77 20.45
CA GLY A 93 -5.66 -15.23 21.54
C GLY A 93 -5.56 -13.73 21.74
N ARG A 94 -5.03 -12.97 20.76
CA ARG A 94 -4.98 -11.50 20.78
C ARG A 94 -5.76 -10.90 19.62
N THR A 95 -6.31 -9.71 19.86
CA THR A 95 -6.90 -8.86 18.82
C THR A 95 -5.79 -8.17 18.04
N VAL A 96 -5.93 -8.13 16.72
CA VAL A 96 -5.05 -7.41 15.81
C VAL A 96 -5.85 -6.45 14.93
N CYS A 97 -5.24 -5.33 14.57
CA CYS A 97 -5.79 -4.39 13.61
C CYS A 97 -5.28 -4.72 12.21
N LEU A 98 -6.20 -4.85 11.25
CA LEU A 98 -5.93 -5.10 9.83
C LEU A 98 -6.25 -3.83 9.02
N PRO A 99 -5.25 -2.96 8.73
CA PRO A 99 -5.47 -1.72 8.00
C PRO A 99 -5.48 -1.92 6.48
N ALA A 100 -6.50 -1.47 5.77
CA ALA A 100 -6.61 -1.59 4.33
C ALA A 100 -6.87 -0.22 3.69
N CYS A 101 -6.03 0.16 2.73
CA CYS A 101 -6.27 1.33 1.90
C CYS A 101 -6.56 0.89 0.46
N PHE A 102 -7.66 1.38 -0.10
CA PHE A 102 -8.15 1.16 -1.44
C PHE A 102 -7.67 2.29 -2.35
N TYR A 103 -7.16 1.89 -3.51
CA TYR A 103 -6.57 2.79 -4.46
C TYR A 103 -7.13 2.54 -5.84
N ARG A 104 -7.21 3.61 -6.62
CA ARG A 104 -7.50 3.59 -8.03
C ARG A 104 -6.38 4.31 -8.77
N ASN A 105 -5.63 3.57 -9.58
CA ASN A 105 -4.44 4.09 -10.27
C ASN A 105 -3.50 4.84 -9.30
N GLY A 106 -3.29 4.29 -8.10
CA GLY A 106 -2.43 4.85 -7.06
C GLY A 106 -3.01 6.04 -6.28
N ILE A 107 -4.25 6.47 -6.57
CA ILE A 107 -4.94 7.52 -5.82
C ILE A 107 -5.86 6.87 -4.76
N PRO A 108 -5.74 7.23 -3.47
CA PRO A 108 -6.66 6.74 -2.45
C PRO A 108 -8.11 7.10 -2.79
N GLN A 109 -8.97 6.10 -2.81
CA GLN A 109 -10.38 6.28 -3.14
C GLN A 109 -11.23 5.28 -2.37
N ASP A 110 -12.40 5.72 -1.89
CA ASP A 110 -13.35 4.81 -1.27
C ASP A 110 -13.89 3.79 -2.28
N PRO A 111 -13.96 2.50 -1.91
CA PRO A 111 -14.67 1.52 -2.72
C PRO A 111 -16.18 1.80 -2.66
N TYR A 112 -16.90 1.42 -3.72
CA TYR A 112 -18.37 1.38 -3.68
C TYR A 112 -18.87 0.49 -2.56
N ALA A 113 -18.25 -0.69 -2.44
CA ALA A 113 -18.61 -1.69 -1.45
C ALA A 113 -17.41 -2.55 -1.08
N ILE A 114 -17.19 -2.76 0.20
CA ILE A 114 -16.39 -3.81 0.80
C ILE A 114 -17.36 -4.92 1.12
N ARG A 115 -16.94 -6.16 0.88
CA ARG A 115 -17.88 -7.26 0.96
C ARG A 115 -17.43 -8.39 1.87
N MET A 116 -16.14 -8.63 1.90
CA MET A 116 -15.57 -9.74 2.64
C MET A 116 -14.09 -9.53 2.85
N VAL A 117 -13.60 -10.01 3.98
CA VAL A 117 -12.18 -10.24 4.22
C VAL A 117 -11.96 -11.73 4.46
N ARG A 118 -11.01 -12.33 3.75
CA ARG A 118 -10.57 -13.72 3.99
C ARG A 118 -9.17 -13.73 4.58
N ILE A 119 -8.98 -14.53 5.63
CA ILE A 119 -7.70 -14.69 6.32
C ILE A 119 -7.11 -16.07 5.99
N TYR A 120 -5.84 -16.13 5.61
CA TYR A 120 -5.11 -17.35 5.28
C TYR A 120 -3.87 -17.50 6.17
N ARG A 121 -3.53 -18.73 6.56
CA ARG A 121 -2.41 -19.02 7.48
C ARG A 121 -1.01 -19.13 6.86
N ARG A 122 -0.88 -19.06 5.53
CA ARG A 122 0.41 -19.29 4.84
C ARG A 122 0.46 -18.80 3.40
N ALA A 123 -0.59 -19.11 2.64
CA ALA A 123 -0.69 -18.76 1.23
C ALA A 123 -2.18 -18.63 0.88
N VAL A 124 -2.49 -17.84 -0.15
CA VAL A 124 -3.87 -17.63 -0.64
C VAL A 124 -4.34 -18.87 -1.42
N GLU A 125 -4.63 -19.93 -0.68
CA GLU A 125 -5.15 -21.20 -1.17
C GLU A 125 -6.28 -21.64 -0.25
N GLU A 126 -7.34 -22.25 -0.79
CA GLU A 126 -8.51 -22.68 -0.01
C GLU A 126 -8.12 -23.63 1.15
N ALA A 127 -7.09 -24.46 0.99
CA ALA A 127 -6.56 -25.34 2.04
C ALA A 127 -5.91 -24.59 3.23
N ASN A 128 -5.65 -23.29 3.06
CA ASN A 128 -5.05 -22.41 4.06
C ASN A 128 -6.01 -21.34 4.57
N LEU A 129 -7.25 -21.29 4.08
CA LEU A 129 -8.28 -20.38 4.57
C LEU A 129 -8.59 -20.72 6.03
N VAL A 130 -8.51 -19.72 6.91
CA VAL A 130 -8.77 -19.88 8.35
C VAL A 130 -9.91 -19.02 8.85
N ALA A 131 -10.22 -17.90 8.19
CA ALA A 131 -11.41 -17.12 8.50
C ALA A 131 -12.01 -16.46 7.26
N GLU A 132 -13.32 -16.29 7.28
CA GLU A 132 -14.09 -15.50 6.32
C GLU A 132 -14.98 -14.53 7.10
N ILE A 133 -14.82 -13.23 6.84
CA ILE A 133 -15.44 -12.14 7.58
C ILE A 133 -16.30 -11.36 6.59
N PRO A 134 -17.63 -11.59 6.56
CA PRO A 134 -18.52 -10.89 5.65
C PRO A 134 -18.83 -9.47 6.13
N PHE A 135 -19.11 -8.59 5.18
CA PHE A 135 -19.59 -7.23 5.44
C PHE A 135 -21.09 -7.17 5.20
N LEU A 136 -21.75 -6.23 5.88
CA LEU A 136 -23.17 -5.96 5.67
C LEU A 136 -23.43 -5.38 4.27
N ASP A 137 -24.69 -5.37 3.86
CA ASP A 137 -25.11 -4.74 2.61
C ASP A 137 -24.70 -3.25 2.60
N PRO A 138 -24.07 -2.72 1.54
CA PRO A 138 -23.68 -1.31 1.42
C PRO A 138 -24.83 -0.33 1.48
N GLY A 139 -26.07 -0.79 1.24
CA GLY A 139 -27.27 0.01 1.47
C GLY A 139 -27.70 0.11 2.95
N SER A 140 -27.06 -0.65 3.84
CA SER A 140 -27.35 -0.67 5.28
C SER A 140 -26.78 0.57 5.98
N THR A 141 -27.46 1.04 7.02
CA THR A 141 -26.96 2.12 7.90
C THR A 141 -25.73 1.73 8.69
N ASP A 142 -25.51 0.43 8.86
CA ASP A 142 -24.43 -0.14 9.66
C ASP A 142 -23.20 -0.49 8.79
N TYR A 143 -23.22 -0.17 7.50
CA TYR A 143 -22.06 -0.33 6.62
C TYR A 143 -21.01 0.78 6.90
N PRO A 144 -19.70 0.49 6.96
CA PRO A 144 -19.00 -0.72 6.52
C PRO A 144 -18.63 -1.70 7.65
N LEU A 145 -19.50 -1.96 8.64
CA LEU A 145 -19.18 -2.95 9.67
C LEU A 145 -18.93 -4.34 9.06
N PRO A 146 -17.90 -5.07 9.55
CA PRO A 146 -17.16 -4.83 10.79
C PRO A 146 -15.94 -3.90 10.70
N ALA A 147 -15.60 -3.35 9.53
CA ALA A 147 -14.49 -2.39 9.44
C ALA A 147 -14.92 -0.99 9.89
N ILE A 148 -13.92 -0.21 10.28
CA ILE A 148 -14.04 1.19 10.67
C ILE A 148 -13.32 2.01 9.59
N ALA A 149 -14.02 2.94 8.97
CA ALA A 149 -13.40 3.86 8.03
C ALA A 149 -12.48 4.83 8.77
N ASN A 150 -11.28 5.08 8.24
CA ASN A 150 -10.35 6.05 8.80
C ASN A 150 -10.86 7.47 8.49
N PRO A 151 -11.22 8.28 9.50
CA PRO A 151 -11.86 9.58 9.28
C PRO A 151 -10.90 10.61 8.65
N ASN A 152 -9.59 10.37 8.71
CA ASN A 152 -8.57 11.29 8.26
C ASN A 152 -7.98 10.89 6.90
N ARG A 153 -8.37 9.74 6.34
CA ARG A 153 -7.75 9.19 5.13
C ARG A 153 -8.76 8.46 4.26
N THR A 154 -9.20 9.13 3.20
CA THR A 154 -10.11 8.60 2.18
C THR A 154 -9.61 7.26 1.63
N GLY A 155 -10.53 6.30 1.48
CA GLY A 155 -10.20 4.98 0.98
C GLY A 155 -9.47 4.11 1.98
N CYS A 156 -9.32 4.49 3.25
CA CYS A 156 -8.65 3.65 4.26
C CYS A 156 -9.61 3.16 5.34
N TYR A 157 -9.48 1.89 5.71
CA TYR A 157 -10.38 1.15 6.59
C TYR A 157 -9.56 0.27 7.53
N GLU A 158 -10.08 -0.03 8.71
CA GLU A 158 -9.43 -0.84 9.72
C GLU A 158 -10.38 -1.92 10.21
N LEU A 159 -9.94 -3.17 10.22
CA LEU A 159 -10.70 -4.30 10.74
C LEU A 159 -10.03 -4.84 12.00
N GLN A 160 -10.74 -4.81 13.12
CA GLN A 160 -10.32 -5.48 14.34
C GLN A 160 -10.61 -6.98 14.21
N PHE A 161 -9.57 -7.81 14.35
CA PHE A 161 -9.67 -9.25 14.19
C PHE A 161 -9.12 -9.98 15.40
N ASP A 162 -9.96 -10.75 16.07
CA ASP A 162 -9.56 -11.61 17.19
C ASP A 162 -8.95 -12.90 16.67
N VAL A 163 -7.63 -13.09 16.83
CA VAL A 163 -6.97 -14.33 16.44
C VAL A 163 -7.30 -15.42 17.45
N PRO A 164 -7.97 -16.51 17.04
CA PRO A 164 -8.31 -17.59 17.96
C PRO A 164 -7.09 -18.22 18.62
N SER A 165 -7.21 -18.60 19.89
CA SER A 165 -6.10 -19.16 20.67
C SER A 165 -5.76 -20.61 20.31
N ASP A 166 -6.64 -21.28 19.58
CA ASP A 166 -6.57 -22.69 19.18
C ASP A 166 -6.11 -22.91 17.74
N TRP A 167 -5.84 -21.83 17.00
CA TRP A 167 -5.22 -21.93 15.67
C TRP A 167 -3.80 -22.49 15.79
N ALA A 168 -3.42 -23.37 14.86
CA ALA A 168 -2.04 -23.82 14.77
C ALA A 168 -1.16 -22.61 14.41
N ALA A 169 -0.29 -22.18 15.33
CA ALA A 169 0.57 -21.00 15.16
C ALA A 169 1.32 -21.05 13.81
N PRO A 170 1.03 -20.14 12.87
CA PRO A 170 1.86 -19.93 11.71
C PRO A 170 2.91 -18.85 11.98
N ASP A 171 3.92 -18.81 11.11
CA ASP A 171 4.92 -17.74 11.10
C ASP A 171 4.36 -16.41 10.54
N ALA A 172 3.24 -16.44 9.79
CA ALA A 172 2.53 -15.25 9.26
C ALA A 172 1.09 -15.56 8.78
N TYR A 173 0.18 -14.58 8.84
CA TYR A 173 -1.16 -14.63 8.24
C TYR A 173 -1.30 -13.63 7.07
N PHE A 174 -2.24 -13.89 6.15
CA PHE A 174 -2.55 -13.06 4.99
C PHE A 174 -4.03 -12.70 4.95
N ASP A 175 -4.36 -11.43 4.74
CA ASP A 175 -5.73 -10.97 4.54
C ASP A 175 -6.01 -10.54 3.08
N VAL A 176 -7.15 -10.98 2.56
CA VAL A 176 -7.62 -10.66 1.21
C VAL A 176 -8.95 -9.95 1.29
N TRP A 177 -8.99 -8.72 0.80
CA TRP A 177 -10.18 -7.87 0.81
C TRP A 177 -10.90 -7.95 -0.54
N TYR A 178 -12.20 -8.22 -0.48
CA TYR A 178 -13.10 -8.30 -1.62
C TYR A 178 -13.93 -7.04 -1.67
N PHE A 179 -13.89 -6.34 -2.81
CA PHE A 179 -14.57 -5.07 -2.96
C PHE A 179 -15.08 -4.80 -4.38
N VAL A 180 -15.94 -3.81 -4.47
CA VAL A 180 -16.55 -3.28 -5.68
C VAL A 180 -16.06 -1.83 -5.82
N PRO A 181 -15.45 -1.44 -6.94
CA PRO A 181 -15.06 -0.06 -7.17
C PRO A 181 -16.29 0.80 -7.54
N ASP A 182 -16.17 2.12 -7.38
CA ASP A 182 -17.25 3.11 -7.57
C ASP A 182 -17.74 3.30 -9.02
N ASP A 183 -17.09 2.65 -9.98
CA ASP A 183 -17.24 2.92 -11.42
C ASP A 183 -17.70 1.73 -12.26
N LEU A 184 -18.15 0.64 -11.64
CA LEU A 184 -18.89 -0.39 -12.38
C LEU A 184 -20.21 0.23 -12.85
N GLY A 185 -20.21 0.68 -14.11
CA GLY A 185 -21.28 1.43 -14.75
C GLY A 185 -22.67 0.94 -14.32
N SER A 186 -23.51 1.88 -13.89
CA SER A 186 -24.88 1.68 -13.40
C SER A 186 -25.63 0.62 -14.22
N GLY A 187 -25.74 -0.62 -13.72
CA GLY A 187 -26.51 -1.64 -14.42
C GLY A 187 -26.24 -3.10 -14.09
N GLN A 188 -25.20 -3.45 -13.32
CA GLN A 188 -25.11 -4.81 -12.78
C GLN A 188 -25.76 -4.87 -11.40
N ASP A 189 -26.77 -5.72 -11.28
CA ASP A 189 -27.44 -6.04 -10.04
C ASP A 189 -26.50 -6.96 -9.24
N ILE A 190 -25.63 -6.37 -8.41
CA ILE A 190 -24.59 -7.07 -7.60
C ILE A 190 -25.24 -7.80 -6.41
N THR A 191 -26.51 -8.18 -6.51
CA THR A 191 -27.32 -8.74 -5.42
C THR A 191 -27.34 -10.27 -5.41
N ASP A 192 -26.84 -10.93 -6.45
CA ASP A 192 -26.78 -12.40 -6.50
C ASP A 192 -25.55 -12.95 -5.76
N GLU A 193 -25.80 -13.44 -4.55
CA GLU A 193 -24.82 -14.02 -3.62
C GLU A 193 -24.03 -15.22 -4.22
N SER A 194 -24.52 -15.83 -5.31
CA SER A 194 -23.85 -16.94 -5.97
C SER A 194 -22.81 -16.52 -7.02
N THR A 195 -22.85 -15.27 -7.50
CA THR A 195 -22.00 -14.79 -8.61
C THR A 195 -21.19 -13.54 -8.28
N TRP A 196 -21.60 -12.76 -7.29
CA TRP A 196 -20.93 -11.49 -6.91
C TRP A 196 -19.45 -11.64 -6.53
N LEU A 197 -19.01 -12.73 -5.87
CA LEU A 197 -17.58 -12.98 -5.57
C LEU A 197 -16.72 -13.14 -6.83
N SER A 198 -17.33 -13.56 -7.94
CA SER A 198 -16.67 -13.63 -9.25
C SER A 198 -16.63 -12.28 -9.98
N GLN A 199 -17.44 -11.31 -9.52
CA GLN A 199 -17.56 -9.95 -10.07
C GLN A 199 -16.84 -8.90 -9.21
N CYS A 200 -16.51 -9.22 -7.96
CA CYS A 200 -15.71 -8.36 -7.09
C CYS A 200 -14.29 -8.24 -7.62
N ASN A 201 -13.76 -7.03 -7.57
CA ASN A 201 -12.32 -6.86 -7.58
C ASN A 201 -11.77 -7.46 -6.29
N LYS A 202 -10.63 -8.12 -6.43
CA LYS A 202 -9.87 -8.66 -5.31
C LYS A 202 -8.54 -7.95 -5.33
N PHE A 203 -8.15 -7.43 -4.19
CA PHE A 203 -6.79 -6.98 -3.98
C PHE A 203 -6.36 -7.53 -2.64
N TRP A 204 -5.09 -7.87 -2.59
CA TRP A 204 -4.53 -8.54 -1.44
C TRP A 204 -3.86 -7.46 -0.65
N VAL A 205 -4.27 -7.32 0.59
CA VAL A 205 -3.56 -6.42 1.47
C VAL A 205 -2.48 -7.26 2.09
N TYR A 206 -1.35 -7.29 1.40
CA TYR A 206 -0.16 -7.80 2.04
C TYR A 206 0.14 -6.92 3.26
N PRO A 207 0.65 -7.48 4.37
CA PRO A 207 1.35 -6.66 5.36
C PRO A 207 2.31 -5.75 4.59
N ASP A 208 2.38 -4.47 4.95
CA ASP A 208 3.07 -3.39 4.22
C ASP A 208 4.59 -3.63 4.05
N GLY A 209 4.94 -4.72 3.38
CA GLY A 209 6.13 -5.52 3.65
C GLY A 209 6.45 -6.53 2.55
N TRP A 210 5.78 -6.44 1.39
CA TRP A 210 6.48 -6.74 0.13
C TRP A 210 7.63 -5.75 -0.16
N PHE A 211 7.80 -4.74 0.71
CA PHE A 211 8.77 -3.67 0.57
C PHE A 211 9.80 -3.63 1.70
N ILE A 212 9.84 -4.64 2.58
CA ILE A 212 11.00 -4.83 3.46
C ILE A 212 12.11 -5.44 2.60
N ASP A 213 13.22 -4.71 2.53
CA ASP A 213 14.44 -5.05 1.81
C ASP A 213 15.18 -6.21 2.49
N ASP A 214 14.53 -7.38 2.58
CA ASP A 214 15.18 -8.63 3.00
C ASP A 214 15.89 -9.32 1.83
N GLY A 215 16.08 -8.62 0.71
CA GLY A 215 16.74 -9.14 -0.49
C GLY A 215 15.95 -10.24 -1.23
N LEU A 216 14.68 -10.47 -0.89
CA LEU A 216 13.95 -11.63 -1.40
C LEU A 216 13.38 -11.43 -2.81
N ILE A 217 12.64 -10.37 -3.15
CA ILE A 217 12.19 -10.14 -4.54
C ILE A 217 11.91 -8.64 -4.82
N VAL A 218 12.82 -7.93 -5.50
CA VAL A 218 12.46 -6.66 -6.16
C VAL A 218 11.76 -6.98 -7.48
N PRO A 219 10.46 -6.63 -7.68
CA PRO A 219 9.80 -6.84 -8.95
C PRO A 219 10.49 -6.00 -10.01
N ARG A 220 11.25 -6.66 -10.88
CA ARG A 220 11.87 -6.01 -12.03
C ARG A 220 10.77 -5.79 -13.06
N LEU A 221 10.38 -4.55 -13.32
CA LEU A 221 9.40 -4.24 -14.34
C LEU A 221 10.09 -3.97 -15.68
N GLY A 222 9.73 -4.76 -16.69
CA GLY A 222 10.01 -4.46 -18.09
C GLY A 222 8.87 -3.63 -18.69
N PHE A 223 9.24 -2.79 -19.66
CA PHE A 223 8.31 -1.93 -20.39
C PHE A 223 8.38 -2.25 -21.88
N GLU A 224 7.23 -2.38 -22.53
CA GLU A 224 7.14 -2.63 -23.98
C GLU A 224 6.20 -1.62 -24.65
N PRO A 225 6.66 -0.80 -25.61
CA PRO A 225 5.77 0.10 -26.33
C PRO A 225 4.85 -0.71 -27.25
N LEU A 226 3.54 -0.60 -27.07
CA LEU A 226 2.56 -1.35 -27.88
C LEU A 226 2.08 -0.53 -29.09
N ASP A 227 2.10 0.79 -28.96
CA ASP A 227 1.70 1.74 -30.00
C ASP A 227 2.84 2.68 -30.37
N VAL A 228 3.15 2.75 -31.67
CA VAL A 228 4.30 3.52 -32.17
C VAL A 228 3.90 4.55 -33.24
N LYS A 229 2.72 4.42 -33.86
CA LYS A 229 2.28 5.27 -34.97
C LYS A 229 0.86 5.76 -34.80
N PHE A 230 0.63 7.04 -35.02
CA PHE A 230 -0.67 7.70 -34.87
C PHE A 230 -0.91 8.61 -36.07
N ARG A 231 -2.18 8.83 -36.43
CA ARG A 231 -2.56 9.78 -37.47
C ARG A 231 -2.80 11.16 -36.88
N ALA A 232 -2.45 12.21 -37.61
CA ALA A 232 -2.77 13.57 -37.20
C ALA A 232 -4.30 13.75 -36.99
N GLY A 233 -4.69 14.28 -35.83
CA GLY A 233 -6.09 14.49 -35.44
C GLY A 233 -6.78 13.24 -34.85
N GLU A 234 -6.08 12.12 -34.73
CA GLU A 234 -6.54 10.93 -34.04
C GLU A 234 -6.55 11.11 -32.51
N LYS A 235 -7.54 10.52 -31.84
CA LYS A 235 -7.61 10.40 -30.38
C LYS A 235 -7.70 8.93 -30.01
N ARG A 236 -6.66 8.38 -29.39
CA ARG A 236 -6.63 6.98 -28.96
C ARG A 236 -5.63 6.78 -27.82
N TYR A 237 -5.72 5.66 -27.13
CA TYR A 237 -4.75 5.32 -26.11
C TYR A 237 -3.36 5.05 -26.71
N LEU A 238 -2.34 5.67 -26.13
CA LEU A 238 -0.95 5.27 -26.23
C LEU A 238 -0.71 4.24 -25.13
N GLU A 239 -0.43 3.00 -25.53
CA GLU A 239 -0.29 1.87 -24.61
C GLU A 239 1.17 1.43 -24.43
N VAL A 240 1.56 1.20 -23.18
CA VAL A 240 2.84 0.58 -22.79
C VAL A 240 2.55 -0.67 -21.97
N GLY A 241 3.00 -1.82 -22.45
CA GLY A 241 2.95 -3.07 -21.70
C GLY A 241 3.90 -3.02 -20.51
N MET A 242 3.43 -3.50 -19.36
CA MET A 242 4.22 -3.65 -18.16
C MET A 242 4.35 -5.15 -17.84
N MET A 243 5.58 -5.63 -17.71
CA MET A 243 5.88 -7.04 -17.46
C MET A 243 6.73 -7.20 -16.20
N PRO A 244 6.36 -8.05 -15.25
CA PRO A 244 7.26 -8.46 -14.18
C PRO A 244 8.31 -9.45 -14.69
N LEU A 245 9.55 -9.30 -14.23
CA LEU A 245 10.70 -10.11 -14.61
C LEU A 245 11.26 -10.84 -13.37
N PRO A 246 11.67 -12.13 -13.50
CA PRO A 246 11.71 -12.91 -14.74
C PRO A 246 10.36 -13.54 -15.14
N LEU A 247 10.09 -13.60 -16.45
CA LEU A 247 8.81 -14.08 -17.04
C LEU A 247 8.42 -15.52 -16.66
N TYR A 248 9.37 -16.38 -16.31
CA TYR A 248 9.15 -17.82 -16.09
C TYR A 248 8.78 -18.21 -14.65
N ALA A 249 8.90 -17.28 -13.70
CA ALA A 249 8.46 -17.44 -12.31
C ALA A 249 7.32 -16.46 -11.99
N TYR A 250 6.58 -16.05 -13.02
CA TYR A 250 5.49 -15.10 -12.91
C TYR A 250 4.30 -15.76 -12.20
N ASP A 251 4.14 -15.46 -10.92
CA ASP A 251 2.91 -15.76 -10.21
C ASP A 251 1.97 -14.55 -10.35
N TYR A 252 0.99 -14.67 -11.23
CA TYR A 252 -0.02 -13.63 -11.52
C TYR A 252 -0.67 -13.08 -10.24
N ASN A 253 -0.90 -14.01 -9.32
CA ASN A 253 -1.34 -13.78 -7.97
C ASN A 253 -0.49 -12.75 -7.23
N LEU A 254 0.84 -12.82 -7.30
CA LEU A 254 1.72 -11.91 -6.57
C LEU A 254 1.76 -10.48 -7.13
N VAL A 255 1.51 -10.28 -8.43
CA VAL A 255 1.71 -8.97 -9.10
C VAL A 255 0.40 -8.20 -9.29
N ALA A 256 -0.73 -8.89 -9.53
CA ALA A 256 -2.03 -8.25 -9.63
C ALA A 256 -2.39 -7.33 -8.43
N PRO A 257 -1.99 -7.63 -7.17
CA PRO A 257 -2.26 -6.81 -5.99
C PRO A 257 -1.48 -5.49 -5.94
N MET A 258 -0.36 -5.36 -6.65
CA MET A 258 0.43 -4.12 -6.63
C MET A 258 -0.19 -3.04 -7.53
N LEU A 259 -0.86 -3.44 -8.61
CA LEU A 259 -1.32 -2.55 -9.67
C LEU A 259 -2.24 -1.41 -9.21
N PRO A 260 -3.20 -1.63 -8.29
CA PRO A 260 -4.06 -0.55 -7.82
C PRO A 260 -3.27 0.57 -7.12
N TYR A 261 -2.08 0.27 -6.59
CA TYR A 261 -1.26 1.19 -5.83
C TYR A 261 -0.17 1.88 -6.67
N VAL A 262 0.07 1.43 -7.90
CA VAL A 262 1.10 2.04 -8.76
C VAL A 262 0.53 3.32 -9.37
N LEU A 263 1.20 4.44 -9.12
CA LEU A 263 0.95 5.69 -9.83
C LEU A 263 1.77 5.69 -11.11
N ALA A 264 1.11 5.77 -12.26
CA ALA A 264 1.78 5.87 -13.54
C ALA A 264 1.64 7.28 -14.12
N THR A 265 2.74 7.86 -14.60
CA THR A 265 2.74 9.14 -15.32
C THR A 265 3.53 9.04 -16.61
N ILE A 266 3.26 9.96 -17.55
CA ILE A 266 3.97 10.08 -18.83
C ILE A 266 4.56 11.47 -19.00
N THR A 267 5.74 11.50 -19.59
CA THR A 267 6.35 12.70 -20.16
C THR A 267 6.57 12.47 -21.65
N ILE A 268 6.16 13.43 -22.49
CA ILE A 268 6.36 13.41 -23.94
C ILE A 268 7.19 14.63 -24.33
N GLU A 269 8.28 14.40 -25.06
CA GLU A 269 9.23 15.41 -25.51
C GLU A 269 9.39 15.37 -27.03
N THR A 270 9.74 16.50 -27.64
CA THR A 270 10.23 16.53 -29.02
C THR A 270 11.62 15.87 -29.11
N GLN A 271 12.10 15.61 -30.33
CA GLN A 271 13.49 15.15 -30.53
C GLN A 271 14.54 16.15 -29.99
N ASN A 272 14.16 17.42 -29.86
CA ASN A 272 15.01 18.48 -29.33
C ASN A 272 14.87 18.66 -27.81
N LYS A 273 14.20 17.73 -27.11
CA LYS A 273 13.94 17.76 -25.65
C LYS A 273 13.05 18.91 -25.17
N GLU A 274 12.17 19.41 -26.03
CA GLU A 274 11.10 20.31 -25.60
C GLU A 274 9.95 19.46 -25.06
N THR A 275 9.56 19.67 -23.81
CA THR A 275 8.47 18.95 -23.15
C THR A 275 7.11 19.44 -23.65
N ILE A 276 6.31 18.52 -24.17
CA ILE A 276 4.95 18.77 -24.67
C ILE A 276 3.89 18.32 -23.65
N VAL A 277 4.16 17.19 -22.99
CA VAL A 277 3.35 16.63 -21.92
C VAL A 277 4.29 16.35 -20.75
N ASP A 278 3.95 16.82 -19.56
CA ASP A 278 4.79 16.70 -18.37
C ASP A 278 4.03 16.03 -17.23
N ASN A 279 4.51 14.85 -16.82
CA ASN A 279 3.98 14.09 -15.69
C ASN A 279 2.44 13.93 -15.69
N GLU A 280 1.83 13.81 -16.87
CA GLU A 280 0.39 13.57 -16.94
C GLU A 280 0.07 12.14 -16.47
N SER A 281 -1.03 11.98 -15.73
CA SER A 281 -1.43 10.69 -15.19
C SER A 281 -1.78 9.70 -16.31
N MET A 282 -1.42 8.44 -16.08
CA MET A 282 -1.80 7.32 -16.92
C MET A 282 -2.70 6.35 -16.14
N GLU A 283 -3.50 5.59 -16.87
CA GLU A 283 -4.36 4.54 -16.32
C GLU A 283 -3.66 3.19 -16.42
N ILE A 284 -3.72 2.37 -15.36
CA ILE A 284 -3.24 0.99 -15.41
C ILE A 284 -4.44 0.07 -15.60
N GLY A 285 -4.37 -0.81 -16.59
CA GLY A 285 -5.43 -1.75 -16.90
C GLY A 285 -4.92 -3.13 -17.24
N LEU A 286 -5.86 -4.06 -17.34
CA LEU A 286 -5.62 -5.38 -17.91
C LEU A 286 -5.71 -5.30 -19.43
N ARG A 287 -4.77 -5.96 -20.11
CA ARG A 287 -4.83 -6.07 -21.56
C ARG A 287 -5.81 -7.18 -21.94
N GLN A 288 -6.86 -6.85 -22.70
CA GLN A 288 -7.77 -7.86 -23.24
C GLN A 288 -7.17 -8.48 -24.53
N GLY A 289 -6.95 -9.80 -24.54
CA GLY A 289 -6.47 -10.55 -25.73
C GLY A 289 -5.52 -11.71 -25.41
N THR A 290 -5.17 -12.50 -26.44
CA THR A 290 -4.34 -13.73 -26.36
C THR A 290 -2.82 -13.47 -26.29
N TYR A 291 -2.37 -12.39 -25.66
CA TYR A 291 -0.93 -12.11 -25.53
C TYR A 291 -0.39 -12.70 -24.22
N ARG A 292 0.48 -13.71 -24.33
CA ARG A 292 1.03 -14.44 -23.17
C ARG A 292 2.12 -13.66 -22.39
N SER A 293 2.60 -12.53 -22.89
CA SER A 293 3.79 -11.86 -22.33
C SER A 293 3.49 -10.67 -21.41
N ASN A 294 2.42 -9.90 -21.67
CA ASN A 294 2.15 -8.65 -20.95
C ASN A 294 0.70 -8.61 -20.44
N PRO A 295 0.45 -9.03 -19.19
CA PRO A 295 -0.89 -9.02 -18.61
C PRO A 295 -1.38 -7.60 -18.32
N PHE A 296 -0.47 -6.65 -18.09
CA PHE A 296 -0.79 -5.28 -17.67
C PHE A 296 -0.38 -4.27 -18.74
N VAL A 297 -1.20 -3.23 -18.87
CA VAL A 297 -1.00 -2.14 -19.81
C VAL A 297 -1.21 -0.81 -19.12
N ILE A 298 -0.31 0.13 -19.39
CA ILE A 298 -0.35 1.51 -18.92
C ILE A 298 -0.82 2.35 -20.11
N LYS A 299 -1.86 3.15 -19.92
CA LYS A 299 -2.59 3.83 -20.98
C LYS A 299 -2.61 5.33 -20.76
N TYR A 300 -2.25 6.07 -21.80
CA TYR A 300 -2.41 7.52 -21.85
C TYR A 300 -3.35 7.89 -23.00
N PHE A 301 -4.42 8.64 -22.73
CA PHE A 301 -5.34 9.06 -23.78
C PHE A 301 -4.72 10.19 -24.62
N LEU A 302 -4.06 9.81 -25.72
CA LEU A 302 -3.33 10.74 -26.57
C LEU A 302 -4.27 11.45 -27.54
N ASP A 303 -4.35 12.77 -27.43
CA ASP A 303 -5.01 13.64 -28.41
C ASP A 303 -3.97 14.26 -29.35
N THR A 304 -3.78 13.63 -30.51
CA THR A 304 -2.76 14.06 -31.48
C THR A 304 -3.07 15.41 -32.15
N SER A 305 -4.29 15.94 -32.00
CA SER A 305 -4.62 17.27 -32.51
C SER A 305 -3.84 18.39 -31.80
N ARG A 306 -3.28 18.10 -30.62
CA ARG A 306 -2.42 19.00 -29.85
C ARG A 306 -0.95 18.95 -30.28
N PHE A 307 -0.60 18.08 -31.23
CA PHE A 307 0.77 17.82 -31.67
C PHE A 307 0.96 18.21 -33.13
N ILE A 308 2.20 18.55 -33.47
CA ILE A 308 2.62 18.75 -34.85
C ILE A 308 2.95 17.37 -35.45
N ILE A 309 2.82 17.22 -36.77
CA ILE A 309 3.28 16.01 -37.46
C ILE A 309 4.79 15.85 -37.22
N GLY A 310 5.21 14.69 -36.72
CA GLY A 310 6.58 14.49 -36.31
C GLY A 310 6.83 13.23 -35.48
N THR A 311 8.07 13.07 -35.02
CA THR A 311 8.46 12.00 -34.11
C THR A 311 8.75 12.59 -32.73
N TYR A 312 8.22 11.94 -31.71
CA TYR A 312 8.32 12.34 -30.32
C TYR A 312 8.96 11.23 -29.50
N ASN A 313 9.65 11.61 -28.44
CA ASN A 313 10.13 10.70 -27.42
C ASN A 313 9.16 10.70 -26.25
N TYR A 314 8.97 9.57 -25.59
CA TYR A 314 8.20 9.54 -24.36
C TYR A 314 8.79 8.57 -23.34
N GLN A 315 8.52 8.83 -22.06
CA GLN A 315 8.91 8.00 -20.93
C GLN A 315 7.74 7.83 -19.99
N VAL A 316 7.64 6.64 -19.40
CA VAL A 316 6.68 6.32 -18.36
C VAL A 316 7.41 6.26 -17.04
N THR A 317 6.82 6.87 -16.02
CA THR A 317 7.31 6.84 -14.64
C THR A 317 6.28 6.13 -13.80
N LEU A 318 6.72 5.13 -13.02
CA LEU A 318 5.91 4.45 -12.03
C LEU A 318 6.40 4.82 -10.64
N VAL A 319 5.50 5.29 -9.78
CA VAL A 319 5.79 5.44 -8.35
C VAL A 319 5.15 4.25 -7.64
N MET A 320 6.00 3.47 -7.00
CA MET A 320 5.64 2.31 -6.21
C MET A 320 5.05 2.76 -4.87
N PRO A 321 4.33 1.88 -4.14
CA PRO A 321 3.66 2.26 -2.90
C PRO A 321 4.63 2.71 -1.80
N GLN A 322 5.85 2.16 -1.81
CA GLN A 322 6.96 2.54 -0.93
C GLN A 322 7.63 3.89 -1.29
N GLY A 323 7.12 4.60 -2.30
CA GLY A 323 7.72 5.84 -2.84
C GLY A 323 8.87 5.64 -3.81
N GLN A 324 9.30 4.40 -4.08
CA GLN A 324 10.32 4.11 -5.09
C GLN A 324 9.81 4.48 -6.49
N THR A 325 10.65 5.17 -7.27
CA THR A 325 10.34 5.52 -8.65
C THR A 325 11.05 4.59 -9.64
N ILE A 326 10.29 4.02 -10.58
CA ILE A 326 10.78 3.21 -11.69
C ILE A 326 10.48 3.95 -12.99
N VAL A 327 11.52 4.23 -13.77
CA VAL A 327 11.39 4.99 -15.04
C VAL A 327 11.67 4.06 -16.22
N SER A 328 10.81 4.10 -17.24
CA SER A 328 11.00 3.33 -18.46
C SER A 328 12.19 3.87 -19.29
N PRO A 329 12.75 3.05 -20.19
CA PRO A 329 13.56 3.55 -21.29
C PRO A 329 12.78 4.60 -22.11
N ARG A 330 13.52 5.40 -22.87
CA ARG A 330 12.92 6.33 -23.85
C ARG A 330 12.33 5.54 -25.01
N PHE A 331 11.04 5.71 -25.22
CA PHE A 331 10.32 5.19 -26.37
C PHE A 331 10.08 6.29 -27.39
N THR A 332 9.67 5.88 -28.59
CA THR A 332 9.34 6.80 -29.68
C THR A 332 7.92 6.57 -30.16
N LEU A 333 7.23 7.65 -30.49
CA LEU A 333 5.97 7.62 -31.23
C LEU A 333 6.06 8.56 -32.42
N THR A 334 5.35 8.23 -33.49
CA THR A 334 5.28 9.05 -34.70
C THR A 334 3.84 9.46 -34.97
N ILE A 335 3.62 10.74 -35.22
CA ILE A 335 2.35 11.31 -35.68
C ILE A 335 2.52 11.67 -37.15
N SER A 336 1.73 11.02 -38.02
CA SER A 336 1.80 11.12 -39.48
C SER A 336 0.56 11.75 -40.11
#